data_AF-A0A4C1SKS9-F1
#
_entry.id   AF-A0A4C1SKS9-F1
#
_cell.length_a   1.000
_cell.length_b   1.000
_cell.length_c   1.000
_cell.angle_alpha   90.00
_cell.angle_beta   90.00
_cell.angle_gamma   90.00
#
_symmetry.space_group_name_H-M   'P 1'
#
loop_
_entity.id
_entity.type
_entity.pdbx_description
1 polymer ?
#
loop_
_entity_poly.entity_id
_entity_poly.type
_entity_poly.pdbx_seq_one_letter_code
_entity_poly.pdbx_strand_id
1 'polypeptide(L)'
;MPRYYTWNASTKKIQRRKQGDAVLGYPGVRCTDALGHIYTVHPKNDECFYLRLLLVNVRGPISFESLRTVDGVVYPTFCAAYQELNLLEN
;
A
#
# COMPACT_ATOMS: atom_id res chain seq x y z
N MET A 1 -4.23 0.79 6.32
CA MET A 1 -4.25 2.02 5.49
C MET A 1 -5.11 3.09 6.18
N PRO A 2 -4.64 4.34 6.32
CA PRO A 2 -5.31 5.36 7.14
C PRO A 2 -6.55 5.92 6.44
N ARG A 3 -7.73 5.52 6.92
CA ARG A 3 -9.04 5.89 6.34
C ARG A 3 -9.54 7.27 6.80
N TYR A 4 -9.24 7.66 8.04
CA TYR A 4 -9.85 8.83 8.69
C TYR A 4 -8.94 10.08 8.76
N TYR A 5 -7.65 9.92 8.46
CA TYR A 5 -6.65 10.96 8.59
C TYR A 5 -5.89 11.15 7.27
N THR A 6 -5.37 12.35 7.06
CA THR A 6 -4.56 12.71 5.89
C THR A 6 -3.34 13.54 6.32
N TRP A 7 -2.27 13.47 5.55
CA TRP A 7 -1.08 14.29 5.77
C TRP A 7 -1.29 15.70 5.20
N ASN A 8 -1.06 16.71 6.03
CA ASN A 8 -1.02 18.09 5.57
C ASN A 8 0.43 18.46 5.23
N ALA A 9 0.76 18.58 3.94
CA ALA A 9 2.13 18.87 3.49
C ALA A 9 2.62 20.24 3.97
N SER A 10 1.74 21.25 4.04
CA SER A 10 2.09 22.61 4.45
C SER A 10 2.42 22.71 5.94
N THR A 11 1.67 22.00 6.79
CA THR A 11 1.87 22.03 8.25
C THR A 11 2.70 20.86 8.78
N LYS A 12 3.06 19.90 7.91
CA LYS A 12 3.74 18.64 8.23
C LYS A 12 3.09 17.89 9.41
N LYS A 13 1.76 17.85 9.45
CA LYS A 13 0.99 17.21 10.52
C LYS A 13 -0.11 16.32 9.96
N ILE A 14 -0.42 15.25 10.69
CA ILE A 14 -1.59 14.43 10.43
C ILE A 14 -2.83 15.20 10.90
N GLN A 15 -3.81 15.34 10.02
CA GLN A 15 -5.08 16.00 10.30
C GLN A 15 -6.26 15.10 9.94
N ARG A 16 -7.42 15.30 10.58
CA ARG A 16 -8.65 14.61 10.19
C ARG A 16 -9.01 14.96 8.75
N ARG A 17 -9.50 13.95 8.04
CA ARG A 17 -9.90 14.08 6.65
C ARG A 17 -11.20 14.88 6.56
N LYS A 18 -11.21 15.92 5.72
CA LYS A 18 -12.37 16.79 5.48
C LYS A 18 -13.18 16.39 4.23
N GLN A 19 -12.65 15.50 3.40
CA GLN A 19 -13.21 15.06 2.12
C GLN A 19 -13.32 13.53 2.07
N GLY A 20 -14.42 13.00 1.54
CA GLY A 20 -14.71 11.56 1.48
C GLY A 20 -16.12 11.24 1.97
N ASP A 21 -16.40 9.94 2.10
CA ASP A 21 -17.69 9.41 2.53
C ASP A 21 -17.95 9.77 3.99
N ALA A 22 -19.19 10.15 4.30
CA ALA A 22 -19.60 10.40 5.66
C ALA A 22 -19.68 9.07 6.42
N VAL A 23 -19.10 9.02 7.62
CA VAL A 23 -19.17 7.82 8.45
C VAL A 23 -20.53 7.82 9.18
N LEU A 24 -21.32 6.77 8.96
CA LEU A 24 -22.62 6.61 9.63
C LEU A 24 -22.45 6.61 11.15
N GLY A 25 -23.23 7.42 11.87
CA GLY A 25 -23.17 7.54 13.33
C GLY A 25 -22.10 8.49 13.88
N TYR A 26 -21.26 9.10 13.03
CA TYR A 26 -20.22 10.05 13.46
C TYR A 26 -20.28 11.36 12.66
N PRO A 27 -21.04 12.36 13.13
CA PRO A 27 -21.18 13.64 12.42
C PRO A 27 -19.83 14.35 12.30
N GLY A 28 -19.50 14.79 11.08
CA GLY A 28 -18.25 15.48 10.77
C GLY A 28 -17.04 14.57 10.58
N VAL A 29 -17.18 13.24 10.71
CA VAL A 29 -16.11 12.29 10.37
C VAL A 29 -16.27 11.84 8.93
N ARG A 30 -15.17 11.90 8.18
CA ARG A 30 -15.10 11.41 6.80
C ARG A 30 -14.05 10.34 6.63
N CYS A 31 -14.35 9.34 5.81
CA CYS A 31 -13.41 8.29 5.43
C CYS A 31 -13.31 8.18 3.91
N THR A 32 -12.25 7.54 3.43
CA THR A 32 -12.18 7.12 2.03
C THR A 32 -11.26 5.91 1.94
N ASP A 33 -11.56 5.04 0.98
CA ASP A 33 -10.66 3.96 0.58
C ASP A 33 -9.60 4.43 -0.44
N ALA A 34 -9.62 5.73 -0.80
CA ALA A 34 -8.65 6.32 -1.71
C ALA A 34 -7.22 6.26 -1.12
N LEU A 35 -6.43 5.36 -1.69
CA LEU A 35 -4.98 5.28 -1.55
C LEU A 35 -4.34 6.42 -2.35
N GLY A 36 -4.56 7.66 -1.93
CA GLY A 36 -4.18 8.89 -2.65
C GLY A 36 -2.67 9.12 -2.85
N HIS A 37 -1.83 8.14 -2.56
CA HIS A 37 -0.38 8.19 -2.73
C HIS A 37 0.17 6.92 -3.39
N ILE A 38 -0.67 6.08 -3.98
CA ILE A 38 -0.15 5.03 -4.85
C ILE A 38 -0.09 5.59 -6.26
N TYR A 39 1.12 5.78 -6.75
CA TYR A 39 1.40 6.18 -8.12
C TYR A 39 0.55 5.38 -9.10
N THR A 40 -0.11 6.05 -10.04
CA THR A 40 -0.71 5.41 -11.19
C THR A 40 0.42 4.78 -11.99
N VAL A 41 0.65 3.49 -11.78
CA VAL A 41 1.72 2.76 -12.45
C VAL A 41 1.28 2.53 -13.89
N HIS A 42 2.07 3.00 -14.86
CA HIS A 42 1.81 2.67 -16.26
C HIS A 42 1.93 1.15 -16.45
N PRO A 43 1.05 0.48 -17.23
CA PRO A 43 1.08 -0.98 -17.45
C PRO A 43 2.39 -1.56 -18.00
N LYS A 44 3.33 -0.68 -18.39
CA LYS A 44 4.64 -1.02 -18.94
C LYS A 44 5.72 -1.12 -17.87
N ASN A 45 5.39 -0.73 -16.64
CA ASN A 45 6.25 -0.84 -15.46
C ASN A 45 5.65 -1.91 -14.53
N ASP A 46 5.74 -3.14 -15.03
CA ASP A 46 5.35 -4.38 -14.37
C ASP A 46 5.93 -4.50 -12.96
N GLU A 47 7.21 -4.17 -12.76
CA GLU A 47 7.86 -4.18 -11.45
C GLU A 47 7.15 -3.30 -10.41
N CYS A 48 6.73 -2.08 -10.78
CA CYS A 48 6.02 -1.19 -9.86
C CYS A 48 4.59 -1.69 -9.53
N PHE A 49 3.95 -2.43 -10.44
CA PHE A 49 2.67 -3.06 -10.18
C PHE A 49 2.81 -4.16 -9.12
N TYR A 50 3.78 -5.06 -9.27
CA TYR A 50 4.04 -6.12 -8.28
C TYR A 50 4.56 -5.57 -6.95
N LEU A 51 5.37 -4.51 -6.97
CA LEU A 51 5.79 -3.80 -5.77
C LEU A 51 4.58 -3.28 -4.96
N ARG A 52 3.61 -2.65 -5.62
CA ARG A 52 2.36 -2.21 -4.97
C ARG A 52 1.63 -3.38 -4.34
N LEU A 53 1.54 -4.48 -5.06
CA LEU A 53 0.79 -5.68 -4.65
C LEU A 53 1.46 -6.35 -3.45
N LEU A 54 2.79 -6.46 -3.46
CA LEU A 54 3.59 -6.90 -2.32
C LEU A 54 3.42 -5.99 -1.11
N LEU A 55 3.46 -4.66 -1.27
CA LEU A 55 3.27 -3.73 -0.15
C LEU A 55 1.88 -3.80 0.49
N VAL A 56 0.87 -4.26 -0.25
CA VAL A 56 -0.48 -4.48 0.29
C VAL A 56 -0.56 -5.79 1.07
N ASN A 57 0.13 -6.83 0.63
CA ASN A 57 0.08 -8.17 1.23
C ASN A 57 1.11 -8.37 2.36
N VAL A 58 2.35 -7.90 2.17
CA VAL A 58 3.46 -8.01 3.12
C VAL A 58 3.33 -6.95 4.21
N ARG A 59 3.20 -7.40 5.47
CA ARG A 59 3.14 -6.50 6.64
C ARG A 59 4.53 -6.24 7.21
N GLY A 60 4.89 -4.97 7.34
CA GLY A 60 6.13 -4.54 8.02
C GLY A 60 7.45 -4.81 7.29
N PRO A 61 7.54 -4.70 5.94
CA PRO A 61 8.84 -4.79 5.27
C PRO A 61 9.77 -3.67 5.73
N ILE A 62 11.02 -4.04 6.04
CA ILE A 62 12.07 -3.12 6.53
C ILE A 62 12.93 -2.55 5.39
N SER A 63 12.93 -3.20 4.22
CA SER A 63 13.68 -2.82 3.03
C SER A 63 13.07 -3.42 1.75
N PHE A 64 13.44 -2.91 0.57
CA PHE A 64 13.02 -3.51 -0.71
C PHE A 64 13.53 -4.94 -0.92
N GLU A 65 14.68 -5.27 -0.33
CA GLU A 65 15.21 -6.63 -0.32
C GLU A 65 14.36 -7.55 0.56
N SER A 66 13.97 -7.10 1.76
CA SER A 66 13.06 -7.85 2.62
C SER A 66 11.70 -8.07 1.96
N LEU A 67 11.24 -7.12 1.13
CA LEU A 67 10.00 -7.24 0.36
C LEU A 67 10.11 -8.29 -0.76
N ARG A 68 11.32 -8.52 -1.29
CA ARG A 68 11.61 -9.56 -2.28
C ARG A 68 12.09 -10.86 -1.65
N THR A 69 12.09 -10.95 -0.32
CA THR A 69 12.50 -12.17 0.38
C THR A 69 11.26 -12.97 0.72
N VAL A 70 11.12 -14.16 0.13
CA VAL A 70 10.07 -15.13 0.47
C VAL A 70 10.77 -16.38 0.99
N ASP A 71 10.39 -16.85 2.18
CA ASP A 71 10.97 -18.02 2.85
C ASP A 71 12.51 -18.02 2.97
N GLY A 72 13.11 -16.84 3.11
CA GLY A 72 14.56 -16.66 3.21
C GLY A 72 15.32 -16.63 1.88
N VAL A 73 14.62 -16.74 0.75
CA VAL A 73 15.18 -16.61 -0.60
C VAL A 73 14.91 -15.21 -1.14
N VAL A 74 15.96 -14.52 -1.58
CA VAL A 74 15.85 -13.18 -2.19
C VAL A 74 15.64 -13.33 -3.70
N TYR A 75 14.52 -12.82 -4.19
CA TYR A 75 14.20 -12.87 -5.62
C TYR A 75 14.71 -11.63 -6.38
N PRO A 76 15.12 -11.78 -7.64
CA PRO A 76 15.67 -10.68 -8.43
C PRO A 76 14.63 -9.60 -8.77
N THR A 77 13.37 -9.98 -8.94
CA THR A 77 12.26 -9.12 -9.35
C THR A 77 11.12 -9.13 -8.33
N PHE A 78 10.35 -8.04 -8.24
CA PHE A 78 9.13 -8.02 -7.43
C PHE A 78 8.07 -8.95 -8.00
N CYS A 79 8.06 -9.15 -9.31
CA CYS A 79 7.21 -10.15 -9.96
C CYS A 79 7.52 -11.57 -9.44
N ALA A 80 8.78 -12.00 -9.44
CA ALA A 80 9.16 -13.32 -8.96
C ALA A 80 8.88 -13.48 -7.46
N ALA A 81 9.21 -12.48 -6.64
CA ALA A 81 8.86 -12.49 -5.23
C ALA A 81 7.34 -12.59 -5.01
N TYR A 82 6.55 -11.88 -5.80
CA TYR A 82 5.08 -11.94 -5.70
C TYR A 82 4.53 -13.28 -6.13
N GLN A 83 5.05 -13.85 -7.22
CA GLN A 83 4.65 -15.18 -7.68
C GLN A 83 4.87 -16.22 -6.58
N GLU A 84 5.99 -16.15 -5.87
CA GLU A 84 6.34 -17.09 -4.81
C GLU A 84 5.57 -16.81 -3.51
N LEU A 85 5.32 -15.53 -3.19
CA LEU A 85 4.44 -15.17 -2.07
C LEU A 85 2.98 -15.62 -2.30
N ASN A 86 2.56 -15.76 -3.57
CA ASN A 86 1.21 -16.18 -3.97
C ASN A 86 1.10 -17.64 -4.46
N LEU A 87 2.14 -18.44 -4.36
CA LEU A 87 2.15 -19.86 -4.74
C LEU A 87 2.99 -20.58 -3.67
N LEU A 88 2.42 -21.03 -2.56
CA LEU A 88 1.55 -22.23 -2.53
C LEU A 88 0.38 -22.01 -1.57
N GLU A 89 -0.74 -21.49 -2.07
CA GLU A 89 -2.03 -21.83 -1.47
C GLU A 89 -2.38 -23.25 -1.93
N ASN A 90 -2.06 -24.23 -1.09
CA ASN A 90 -2.56 -25.60 -1.17
C ASN A 90 -2.89 -26.09 0.24
#